data_AF-A0A7H0GHS1-F1
#
_entry.id   AF-A0A7H0GHS1-F1
#
_cell.length_a   1.000
_cell.length_b   1.000
_cell.length_c   1.000
_cell.angle_alpha   90.00
_cell.angle_beta   90.00
_cell.angle_gamma   90.00
#
_symmetry.space_group_name_H-M   'P 1'
#
loop_
_entity.id
_entity.type
_entity.pdbx_description
1 polymer ?
#
loop_
_entity_poly.entity_id
_entity_poly.type
_entity_poly.pdbx_seq_one_letter_code
_entity_poly.pdbx_strand_id
1 'polypeptide(L)'
;MIDFYSDEIPDFFKKPENYHKRSPLLLTYPLNYAAARGDIKSVYELIERGVDVNSRGDMQETPLHEATTAESIEIVSALLNAGASKNIKNEFGKTPLDLAIQTNNKKIIELIRSYNSNPPTISIAEIAGIYAQEYNFPQENFNINTSNEFGEFPIHIATRRSSIIELRSLLVNNCNVNVQTEDEMKYTALHYAAGIGNLTIIKFLLKNEAAHSLLDGFNRTAIDLMYLIGDAENIFYMDEWLKVSKLSND
;
A
#
# COMPACT_ATOMS: atom_id res chain seq x y z
N MET A 1 9.03 -27.45 22.33
CA MET A 1 8.54 -26.29 23.08
C MET A 1 8.88 -25.09 22.22
N ILE A 2 7.89 -24.48 21.57
CA ILE A 2 8.14 -23.31 20.73
C ILE A 2 8.42 -22.15 21.67
N ASP A 3 9.58 -21.52 21.49
CA ASP A 3 10.01 -20.43 22.32
C ASP A 3 9.22 -19.17 21.95
N PHE A 4 8.22 -18.84 22.77
CA PHE A 4 7.44 -17.61 22.64
C PHE A 4 8.28 -16.33 22.93
N TYR A 5 9.57 -16.50 23.29
CA TYR A 5 10.52 -15.42 23.57
C TYR A 5 11.56 -15.19 22.46
N SER A 6 11.48 -15.89 21.33
CA SER A 6 12.30 -15.55 20.16
C SER A 6 11.86 -14.19 19.58
N ASP A 7 12.80 -13.25 19.50
CA ASP A 7 12.61 -11.96 18.82
C ASP A 7 12.56 -12.09 17.29
N GLU A 8 12.83 -13.29 16.74
CA GLU A 8 12.73 -13.54 15.31
C GLU A 8 11.30 -13.87 14.86
N ILE A 9 10.91 -13.29 13.72
CA ILE A 9 9.71 -13.68 12.97
C ILE A 9 9.74 -15.20 12.73
N PRO A 10 8.67 -15.94 13.08
CA PRO A 10 8.56 -17.37 12.81
C PRO A 10 8.89 -17.71 11.35
N ASP A 11 9.64 -18.79 11.10
CA ASP A 11 10.04 -19.21 9.74
C ASP A 11 8.85 -19.37 8.78
N PHE A 12 7.68 -19.73 9.32
CA PHE A 12 6.44 -19.79 8.55
C PHE A 12 6.10 -18.44 7.88
N PHE A 13 6.29 -17.34 8.60
CA PHE A 13 6.04 -15.98 8.14
C PHE A 13 7.19 -15.41 7.32
N LYS A 14 8.40 -15.99 7.32
CA LYS A 14 9.50 -15.56 6.44
C LYS A 14 9.24 -15.88 4.96
N LYS A 15 8.26 -16.73 4.66
CA LYS A 15 7.95 -17.20 3.31
C LYS A 15 6.85 -16.34 2.65
N PRO A 16 7.09 -15.73 1.47
CA PRO A 16 6.13 -14.82 0.85
C PRO A 16 4.74 -15.42 0.59
N GLU A 17 4.69 -16.69 0.19
CA GLU A 17 3.45 -17.42 -0.06
C GLU A 17 2.57 -17.60 1.20
N ASN A 18 3.08 -17.25 2.38
CA ASN A 18 2.38 -17.37 3.66
C ASN A 18 1.96 -16.02 4.26
N TYR A 19 2.28 -14.88 3.63
CA TYR A 19 1.89 -13.58 4.19
C TYR A 19 0.37 -13.38 4.33
N HIS A 20 -0.40 -14.05 3.48
CA HIS A 20 -1.85 -14.06 3.52
C HIS A 20 -2.44 -15.31 4.17
N LYS A 21 -1.62 -16.13 4.84
CA LYS A 21 -2.06 -17.37 5.46
C LYS A 21 -2.00 -17.26 6.97
N ARG A 22 -3.04 -17.76 7.62
CA ARG A 22 -3.04 -18.01 9.06
C ARG A 22 -2.02 -19.09 9.36
N SER A 23 -1.09 -18.81 10.28
CA SER A 23 -0.17 -19.82 10.78
C SER A 23 -0.97 -20.96 11.42
N PRO A 24 -0.78 -22.22 11.00
CA PRO A 24 -1.49 -23.36 11.59
C PRO A 24 -1.07 -23.61 13.05
N LEU A 25 0.09 -23.08 13.44
CA LEU A 25 0.66 -23.28 14.77
C LEU A 25 0.31 -22.14 15.73
N LEU A 26 0.43 -20.89 15.26
CA LEU A 26 0.20 -19.69 16.07
C LEU A 26 -1.22 -19.15 15.96
N LEU A 27 -2.01 -19.71 15.03
CA LEU A 27 -3.40 -19.31 14.79
C LEU A 27 -3.56 -17.81 14.51
N THR A 28 -2.55 -17.16 13.91
CA THR A 28 -2.56 -15.74 13.57
C THR A 28 -1.93 -15.47 12.20
N TYR A 29 -2.16 -14.28 11.64
CA TYR A 29 -1.54 -13.82 10.39
C TYR A 29 -0.22 -13.08 10.68
N PRO A 30 0.72 -13.02 9.74
CA PRO A 30 2.01 -12.40 9.97
C PRO A 30 1.92 -10.93 10.39
N LEU A 31 1.01 -10.15 9.79
CA LEU A 31 0.85 -8.73 10.15
C LEU A 31 0.24 -8.55 11.55
N ASN A 32 -0.72 -9.39 11.93
CA ASN A 32 -1.27 -9.43 13.29
C ASN A 32 -0.17 -9.79 14.30
N TYR A 33 0.64 -10.81 14.00
CA TYR A 33 1.74 -11.24 14.86
C TYR A 33 2.78 -10.13 15.04
N ALA A 34 3.23 -9.50 13.95
CA ALA A 34 4.20 -8.41 14.00
C ALA A 34 3.65 -7.22 14.82
N ALA A 35 2.38 -6.87 14.63
CA ALA A 35 1.70 -5.82 15.39
C ALA A 35 1.63 -6.14 16.89
N ALA A 36 1.25 -7.37 17.25
CA ALA A 36 1.19 -7.83 18.64
C ALA A 36 2.56 -7.83 19.33
N ARG A 37 3.62 -8.11 18.57
CA ARG A 37 5.01 -8.14 19.08
C ARG A 37 5.68 -6.78 19.16
N GLY A 38 5.06 -5.71 18.63
CA GLY A 38 5.70 -4.42 18.56
C GLY A 38 6.80 -4.32 17.49
N ASP A 39 6.84 -5.25 16.53
CA ASP A 39 7.88 -5.30 15.51
C ASP A 39 7.56 -4.37 14.32
N ILE A 40 7.92 -3.10 14.48
CA ILE A 40 7.66 -2.05 13.48
C ILE A 40 8.33 -2.32 12.13
N LYS A 41 9.50 -2.96 12.10
CA LYS A 41 10.22 -3.26 10.85
C LYS A 41 9.42 -4.25 10.00
N SER A 42 8.98 -5.34 10.64
CA SER A 42 8.14 -6.35 10.00
C SER A 42 6.78 -5.80 9.60
N VAL A 43 6.19 -4.92 10.40
CA VAL A 43 4.94 -4.23 10.04
C VAL A 43 5.11 -3.43 8.75
N TYR A 44 6.15 -2.60 8.63
CA TYR A 44 6.40 -1.84 7.40
C TYR A 44 6.64 -2.77 6.21
N GLU A 45 7.49 -3.77 6.35
CA GLU A 45 7.78 -4.73 5.27
C GLU A 45 6.50 -5.45 4.80
N LEU A 46 5.65 -5.91 5.71
CA LEU A 46 4.40 -6.59 5.38
C LEU A 46 3.37 -5.65 4.73
N ILE A 47 3.29 -4.40 5.18
CA ILE A 47 2.46 -3.36 4.53
C ILE A 47 2.97 -3.08 3.11
N GLU A 48 4.28 -2.95 2.93
CA GLU A 48 4.93 -2.71 1.64
C GLU A 48 4.79 -3.89 0.67
N ARG A 49 4.58 -5.10 1.17
CA ARG A 49 4.24 -6.29 0.36
C ARG A 49 2.74 -6.38 0.05
N GLY A 50 1.94 -5.42 0.53
CA GLY A 50 0.51 -5.33 0.26
C GLY A 50 -0.29 -6.43 0.93
N VAL A 51 0.11 -6.82 2.15
CA VAL A 51 -0.72 -7.64 3.05
C VAL A 51 -1.98 -6.86 3.41
N ASP A 52 -3.12 -7.53 3.49
CA ASP A 52 -4.36 -6.89 3.91
C ASP A 52 -4.23 -6.41 5.37
N VAL A 53 -4.18 -5.09 5.54
CA VAL A 53 -4.05 -4.40 6.83
C VAL A 53 -5.25 -4.61 7.76
N ASN A 54 -6.35 -5.14 7.24
CA ASN A 54 -7.56 -5.48 7.98
C ASN A 54 -7.76 -7.00 8.17
N SER A 55 -6.73 -7.80 7.89
CA SER A 55 -6.74 -9.26 8.11
C SER A 55 -7.21 -9.60 9.52
N ARG A 56 -8.03 -10.64 9.65
CA ARG A 56 -8.65 -11.03 10.93
C ARG A 56 -7.96 -12.27 11.47
N GLY A 57 -7.16 -12.08 12.51
CA GLY A 57 -6.40 -13.13 13.20
C GLY A 57 -7.26 -13.91 14.18
N ASP A 58 -6.62 -14.35 15.27
CA ASP A 58 -7.34 -15.02 16.34
C ASP A 58 -8.33 -14.06 17.02
N MET A 59 -9.41 -14.61 17.58
CA MET A 59 -10.50 -13.83 18.18
C MET A 59 -11.09 -12.76 17.23
N GLN A 60 -10.91 -12.96 15.92
CA GLN A 60 -11.23 -12.02 14.85
C GLN A 60 -10.61 -10.63 15.01
N GLU A 61 -9.46 -10.51 15.67
CA GLU A 61 -8.75 -9.25 15.84
C GLU A 61 -8.03 -8.81 14.56
N THR A 62 -7.96 -7.50 14.33
CA THR A 62 -7.17 -6.92 13.23
C THR A 62 -5.78 -6.52 13.74
N PRO A 63 -4.78 -6.32 12.85
CA PRO A 63 -3.49 -5.76 13.28
C PRO A 63 -3.62 -4.48 14.11
N LEU A 64 -4.65 -3.66 13.86
CA LEU A 64 -4.89 -2.43 14.61
C LEU A 64 -5.40 -2.72 16.04
N HIS A 65 -6.14 -3.81 16.27
CA HIS A 65 -6.47 -4.27 17.63
C HIS A 65 -5.20 -4.70 18.36
N GLU A 66 -4.40 -5.56 17.73
CA GLU A 66 -3.15 -6.11 18.27
C GLU A 66 -2.17 -5.00 18.66
N ALA A 67 -1.92 -4.05 17.76
CA ALA A 67 -1.06 -2.89 18.01
C ALA A 67 -1.57 -1.99 19.14
N THR A 68 -2.90 -1.87 19.27
CA THR A 68 -3.53 -1.11 20.34
C THR A 68 -3.35 -1.79 21.69
N THR A 69 -3.54 -3.11 21.76
CA THR A 69 -3.32 -3.92 22.97
C THR A 69 -1.84 -3.92 23.37
N ALA A 70 -0.93 -3.97 22.39
CA ALA A 70 0.51 -3.86 22.60
C ALA A 70 0.97 -2.42 22.94
N GLU A 71 0.05 -1.45 22.96
CA GLU A 71 0.31 -0.04 23.25
C GLU A 71 1.36 0.63 22.33
N SER A 72 1.56 0.09 21.12
CA SER A 72 2.55 0.58 20.17
C SER A 72 2.00 1.71 19.31
N ILE A 73 2.23 2.95 19.75
CA ILE A 73 1.77 4.18 19.04
C ILE A 73 2.29 4.22 17.60
N GLU A 74 3.55 3.83 17.40
CA GLU A 74 4.19 3.84 16.08
C GLU A 74 3.52 2.87 15.11
N ILE A 75 3.21 1.66 15.56
CA ILE A 75 2.51 0.66 14.74
C ILE A 75 1.06 1.06 14.52
N VAL A 76 0.37 1.59 15.53
CA VAL A 76 -1.00 2.12 15.36
C VAL A 76 -0.99 3.20 14.27
N SER A 77 -0.03 4.12 14.30
CA SER A 77 0.13 5.15 13.27
C SER A 77 0.41 4.54 11.88
N ALA A 78 1.35 3.61 11.79
CA ALA A 78 1.70 2.93 10.53
C ALA A 78 0.50 2.21 9.91
N LEU A 79 -0.26 1.47 10.70
CA LEU A 79 -1.46 0.75 10.26
C LEU A 79 -2.57 1.70 9.82
N LEU A 80 -2.83 2.76 10.58
CA LEU A 80 -3.80 3.79 10.20
C LEU A 80 -3.40 4.48 8.88
N ASN A 81 -2.10 4.81 8.72
CA ASN A 81 -1.52 5.35 7.48
C ASN A 81 -1.67 4.39 6.29
N ALA A 82 -1.59 3.08 6.55
CA ALA A 82 -1.81 2.05 5.56
C ALA A 82 -3.31 1.79 5.27
N GLY A 83 -4.23 2.50 5.93
CA GLY A 83 -5.66 2.41 5.71
C GLY A 83 -6.38 1.34 6.56
N ALA A 84 -5.80 0.95 7.70
CA ALA A 84 -6.49 0.07 8.64
C ALA A 84 -7.79 0.72 9.15
N SER A 85 -8.87 -0.05 9.17
CA SER A 85 -10.17 0.40 9.64
C SER A 85 -10.23 0.39 11.16
N LYS A 86 -10.43 1.57 11.74
CA LYS A 86 -10.67 1.75 13.19
C LYS A 86 -12.06 1.29 13.68
N ASN A 87 -12.93 0.85 12.76
CA ASN A 87 -14.34 0.54 13.06
C ASN A 87 -14.65 -0.96 13.07
N ILE A 88 -13.69 -1.83 12.72
CA ILE A 88 -13.88 -3.28 12.76
C ILE A 88 -14.00 -3.70 14.22
N LYS A 89 -14.98 -4.57 14.53
CA LYS A 89 -15.16 -5.15 15.87
C LYS A 89 -14.61 -6.56 15.91
N ASN A 90 -13.81 -6.92 16.92
CA ASN A 90 -13.37 -8.29 17.19
C ASN A 90 -14.53 -9.20 17.66
N GLU A 91 -14.24 -10.46 18.02
CA GLU A 91 -15.27 -11.44 18.45
C GLU A 91 -16.04 -10.99 19.70
N PHE A 92 -15.43 -10.17 20.54
CA PHE A 92 -16.05 -9.60 21.74
C PHE A 92 -16.87 -8.34 21.45
N GLY A 93 -17.02 -7.96 20.18
CA GLY A 93 -17.74 -6.77 19.76
C GLY A 93 -17.00 -5.45 20.01
N LYS A 94 -15.70 -5.48 20.28
CA LYS A 94 -14.87 -4.32 20.61
C LYS A 94 -14.09 -3.84 19.39
N THR A 95 -14.05 -2.54 19.17
CA THR A 95 -13.18 -1.88 18.19
C THR A 95 -11.78 -1.62 18.76
N PRO A 96 -10.77 -1.28 17.93
CA PRO A 96 -9.47 -0.84 18.44
C PRO A 96 -9.61 0.36 19.38
N LEU A 97 -10.54 1.29 19.11
CA LEU A 97 -10.79 2.41 20.02
C LEU A 97 -11.32 1.95 21.39
N ASP A 98 -12.20 0.94 21.41
CA ASP A 98 -12.72 0.38 22.67
C ASP A 98 -11.61 -0.27 23.50
N LEU A 99 -10.64 -0.92 22.85
CA LEU A 99 -9.46 -1.48 23.51
C LEU A 99 -8.55 -0.36 24.05
N ALA A 100 -8.27 0.68 23.27
CA ALA A 100 -7.47 1.83 23.71
C ALA A 100 -8.09 2.54 24.94
N ILE A 101 -9.42 2.61 24.99
CA ILE A 101 -10.16 3.17 26.14
C ILE A 101 -9.98 2.27 27.37
N GLN A 102 -9.99 0.95 27.22
CA GLN A 102 -9.81 0.00 28.33
C GLN A 102 -8.40 0.03 28.91
N THR A 103 -7.38 0.15 28.05
CA THR A 103 -5.98 0.30 28.50
C THR A 103 -5.68 1.70 29.02
N ASN A 104 -6.62 2.65 28.88
CA ASN A 104 -6.48 4.05 29.28
C ASN A 104 -5.29 4.76 28.60
N ASN A 105 -4.91 4.32 27.39
CA ASN A 105 -3.81 4.91 26.64
C ASN A 105 -4.28 6.15 25.86
N LYS A 106 -4.22 7.32 26.51
CA LYS A 106 -4.71 8.59 25.97
C LYS A 106 -4.12 8.94 24.59
N LYS A 107 -2.84 8.65 24.36
CA LYS A 107 -2.17 8.95 23.09
C LYS A 107 -2.78 8.13 21.95
N ILE A 108 -3.00 6.83 22.16
CA ILE A 108 -3.65 5.97 21.15
C ILE A 108 -5.12 6.36 20.96
N ILE A 109 -5.85 6.70 22.04
CA ILE A 109 -7.23 7.20 21.96
C ILE A 109 -7.30 8.46 21.07
N GLU A 110 -6.44 9.44 21.32
CA GLU A 110 -6.38 10.67 20.53
C GLU A 110 -5.97 10.39 19.09
N LEU A 111 -4.98 9.53 18.87
CA LEU A 111 -4.53 9.13 17.55
C LEU A 111 -5.68 8.50 16.76
N ILE A 112 -6.32 7.43 17.27
CA ILE A 112 -7.43 6.75 16.58
C ILE A 112 -8.63 7.69 16.35
N ARG A 113 -8.95 8.59 17.30
CA ARG A 113 -10.06 9.55 17.13
C ARG A 113 -9.77 10.59 16.05
N SER A 114 -8.60 11.22 16.11
CA SER A 114 -8.16 12.27 15.18
C SER A 114 -7.83 11.73 13.79
N TYR A 115 -7.53 10.44 13.69
CA TYR A 115 -7.25 9.80 12.41
C TYR A 115 -8.52 9.72 11.56
N ASN A 116 -8.69 10.64 10.63
CA ASN A 116 -9.77 10.56 9.66
C ASN A 116 -9.55 9.32 8.78
N SER A 117 -10.61 8.60 8.42
CA SER A 117 -10.56 7.40 7.55
C SER A 117 -10.01 7.65 6.13
N ASN A 118 -9.43 8.84 5.90
CA ASN A 118 -8.73 9.24 4.70
C ASN A 118 -7.23 9.01 4.95
N PRO A 119 -6.63 7.97 4.34
CA PRO A 119 -5.20 7.74 4.44
C PRO A 119 -4.41 8.99 4.00
N PRO A 120 -3.18 9.17 4.48
CA PRO A 120 -2.50 10.45 4.48
C PRO A 120 -2.29 10.95 3.05
N THR A 121 -2.55 12.23 2.84
CA THR A 121 -2.33 12.97 1.59
C THR A 121 -1.51 14.21 1.91
N ILE A 122 -0.56 14.56 1.06
CA ILE A 122 0.05 15.89 1.03
C ILE A 122 -0.72 16.80 0.06
N SER A 123 -0.61 18.12 0.26
CA SER A 123 -1.33 19.09 -0.58
C SER A 123 -0.76 19.16 -2.00
N ILE A 124 -1.59 19.53 -2.98
CA ILE A 124 -1.09 19.73 -4.36
C ILE A 124 -0.06 20.86 -4.44
N ALA A 125 -0.15 21.88 -3.58
CA ALA A 125 0.85 22.93 -3.49
C ALA A 125 2.21 22.41 -3.00
N GLU A 126 2.21 21.47 -2.05
CA GLU A 126 3.41 20.81 -1.55
C GLU A 126 4.04 19.91 -2.63
N ILE A 127 3.22 19.11 -3.33
CA ILE A 127 3.67 18.33 -4.50
C ILE A 127 4.28 19.24 -5.56
N ALA A 128 3.60 20.33 -5.92
CA ALA A 128 4.09 21.29 -6.91
C ALA A 128 5.43 21.88 -6.50
N GLY A 129 5.61 22.21 -5.21
CA GLY A 129 6.87 22.71 -4.66
C GLY A 129 8.02 21.71 -4.80
N ILE A 130 7.80 20.45 -4.39
CA ILE A 130 8.79 19.37 -4.53
C ILE A 130 9.12 19.15 -6.01
N TYR A 131 8.09 19.06 -6.86
CA TYR A 131 8.26 18.66 -8.25
C TYR A 131 8.85 19.77 -9.12
N ALA A 132 8.57 21.03 -8.81
CA ALA A 132 9.21 22.14 -9.47
C ALA A 132 10.71 22.25 -9.14
N GLN A 133 11.11 21.91 -7.91
CA GLN A 133 12.50 21.99 -7.49
C GLN A 133 13.34 20.81 -8.00
N GLU A 134 12.77 19.60 -8.01
CA GLU A 134 13.51 18.37 -8.31
C GLU A 134 13.29 17.81 -9.72
N TYR A 135 12.14 18.10 -10.36
CA TYR A 135 11.71 17.43 -11.59
C TYR A 135 11.25 18.41 -12.69
N ASN A 136 11.62 19.69 -12.57
CA ASN A 136 11.40 20.74 -13.57
C ASN A 136 9.93 20.92 -14.00
N PHE A 137 9.01 20.81 -13.05
CA PHE A 137 7.61 21.20 -13.27
C PHE A 137 7.39 22.71 -13.18
N PRO A 138 6.42 23.27 -13.91
CA PRO A 138 6.10 24.71 -13.85
C PRO A 138 5.54 25.09 -12.47
N GLN A 139 6.14 26.09 -11.81
CA GLN A 139 5.69 26.57 -10.49
C GLN A 139 4.37 27.34 -10.54
N GLU A 140 4.28 28.40 -11.35
CA GLU A 140 3.17 29.36 -11.26
C GLU A 140 1.85 28.85 -11.86
N ASN A 141 1.84 27.70 -12.53
CA ASN A 141 0.64 27.10 -13.11
C ASN A 141 0.71 25.56 -13.08
N PHE A 142 1.22 24.99 -11.98
CA PHE A 142 1.28 23.54 -11.84
C PHE A 142 -0.10 22.91 -12.02
N ASN A 143 -0.21 22.03 -13.01
CA ASN A 143 -1.39 21.23 -13.25
C ASN A 143 -1.01 19.76 -13.08
N ILE A 144 -1.78 19.04 -12.27
CA ILE A 144 -1.57 17.61 -11.98
C ILE A 144 -1.60 16.72 -13.23
N ASN A 145 -2.15 17.22 -14.34
CA ASN A 145 -2.31 16.54 -15.62
C ASN A 145 -1.48 17.21 -16.73
N THR A 146 -0.40 17.91 -16.39
CA THR A 146 0.60 18.38 -17.38
C THR A 146 1.92 17.67 -17.18
N SER A 147 2.68 17.48 -18.25
CA SER A 147 4.02 16.90 -18.22
C SER A 147 5.10 17.94 -17.88
N ASN A 148 6.27 17.46 -17.44
CA ASN A 148 7.51 18.24 -17.42
C ASN A 148 8.22 18.19 -18.79
N GLU A 149 9.42 18.78 -18.88
CA GLU A 149 10.20 18.82 -20.13
C GLU A 149 10.63 17.42 -20.64
N PHE A 150 10.61 16.41 -19.79
CA PHE A 150 10.92 15.02 -20.14
C PHE A 150 9.68 14.23 -20.59
N GLY A 151 8.51 14.88 -20.62
CA GLY A 151 7.25 14.21 -20.94
C GLY A 151 6.68 13.37 -19.79
N GLU A 152 7.20 13.51 -18.57
CA GLU A 152 6.70 12.81 -17.38
C GLU A 152 5.59 13.62 -16.71
N PHE A 153 4.51 12.95 -16.29
CA PHE A 153 3.42 13.53 -15.52
C PHE A 153 3.66 13.31 -14.02
N PRO A 154 3.01 14.08 -13.14
CA PRO A 154 3.15 13.93 -11.69
C PRO A 154 2.96 12.49 -11.20
N ILE A 155 2.05 11.73 -11.82
CA ILE A 155 1.81 10.33 -11.46
C ILE A 155 2.99 9.41 -11.81
N HIS A 156 3.74 9.70 -12.88
CA HIS A 156 4.96 8.96 -13.23
C HIS A 156 6.05 9.23 -12.18
N ILE A 157 6.23 10.48 -11.78
CA ILE A 157 7.17 10.87 -10.73
C ILE A 157 6.84 10.20 -9.40
N ALA A 158 5.58 10.26 -8.97
CA ALA A 158 5.11 9.61 -7.74
C ALA A 158 5.33 8.09 -7.76
N THR A 159 5.09 7.45 -8.91
CA THR A 159 5.34 6.02 -9.12
C THR A 159 6.83 5.70 -9.03
N ARG A 160 7.68 6.47 -9.72
CA ARG A 160 9.15 6.30 -9.72
C ARG A 160 9.74 6.44 -8.32
N ARG A 161 9.17 7.36 -7.53
CA ARG A 161 9.51 7.55 -6.11
C ARG A 161 8.89 6.50 -5.19
N SER A 162 8.08 5.57 -5.72
CA SER A 162 7.34 4.56 -4.96
C SER A 162 6.51 5.15 -3.81
N SER A 163 5.99 6.36 -4.00
CA SER A 163 5.29 7.10 -2.94
C SER A 163 3.78 6.93 -3.05
N ILE A 164 3.21 6.06 -2.22
CA ILE A 164 1.76 5.86 -2.11
C ILE A 164 1.04 7.15 -1.68
N ILE A 165 1.67 7.97 -0.84
CA ILE A 165 1.09 9.24 -0.38
C ILE A 165 0.96 10.22 -1.54
N GLU A 166 2.01 10.37 -2.36
CA GLU A 166 1.98 11.22 -3.55
C GLU A 166 0.96 10.70 -4.57
N LEU A 167 0.98 9.39 -4.88
CA LEU A 167 0.01 8.78 -5.80
C LEU A 167 -1.43 8.99 -5.33
N ARG A 168 -1.70 8.78 -4.05
CA ARG A 168 -3.03 8.99 -3.47
C ARG A 168 -3.44 10.45 -3.56
N SER A 169 -2.57 11.38 -3.18
CA SER A 169 -2.82 12.81 -3.30
C SER A 169 -3.18 13.19 -4.72
N LEU A 170 -2.44 12.68 -5.72
CA LEU A 170 -2.70 12.97 -7.12
C LEU A 170 -4.06 12.42 -7.57
N LEU A 171 -4.36 11.16 -7.27
CA LEU A 171 -5.62 10.52 -7.71
C LEU A 171 -6.85 11.14 -7.05
N VAL A 172 -6.80 11.49 -5.76
CA VAL A 172 -7.90 12.19 -5.07
C VAL A 172 -8.16 13.57 -5.68
N ASN A 173 -7.16 14.18 -6.30
CA ASN A 173 -7.29 15.46 -6.99
C ASN A 173 -7.63 15.31 -8.48
N ASN A 174 -8.08 14.15 -8.94
CA ASN A 174 -8.44 13.85 -10.34
C ASN A 174 -7.24 13.84 -11.31
N CYS A 175 -6.10 13.33 -10.87
CA CYS A 175 -5.01 12.99 -11.78
C CYS A 175 -5.43 11.81 -12.67
N ASN A 176 -5.16 11.92 -13.97
CA ASN A 176 -5.44 10.84 -14.90
C ASN A 176 -4.40 9.72 -14.73
N VAL A 177 -4.85 8.57 -14.22
CA VAL A 177 -4.01 7.39 -13.96
C VAL A 177 -3.40 6.74 -15.21
N ASN A 178 -4.02 6.99 -16.37
CA ASN A 178 -3.74 6.31 -17.64
C ASN A 178 -2.98 7.19 -18.64
N VAL A 179 -2.43 8.33 -18.21
CA VAL A 179 -1.55 9.14 -19.06
C VAL A 179 -0.32 8.33 -19.47
N GLN A 180 0.13 8.54 -20.70
CA GLN A 180 1.39 8.01 -21.21
C GLN A 180 2.42 9.13 -21.23
N THR A 181 3.68 8.80 -20.94
CA THR A 181 4.79 9.74 -21.13
C THR A 181 4.81 10.27 -22.56
N GLU A 182 5.27 11.50 -22.73
CA GLU A 182 5.29 12.13 -24.06
C GLU A 182 6.50 11.71 -24.89
N ASP A 183 7.51 11.11 -24.25
CA ASP A 183 8.67 10.51 -24.89
C ASP A 183 8.32 9.29 -25.79
N GLU A 184 9.36 8.68 -26.35
CA GLU A 184 9.22 7.48 -27.19
C GLU A 184 8.80 6.24 -26.39
N MET A 185 9.01 6.23 -25.08
CA MET A 185 8.69 5.08 -24.22
C MET A 185 7.18 4.94 -24.06
N LYS A 186 6.40 6.03 -24.05
CA LYS A 186 4.93 6.02 -23.86
C LYS A 186 4.49 5.24 -22.62
N TYR A 187 5.28 5.29 -21.55
CA TYR A 187 5.00 4.56 -20.31
C TYR A 187 3.83 5.19 -19.57
N THR A 188 2.99 4.33 -19.00
CA THR A 188 2.00 4.71 -17.98
C THR A 188 2.59 4.54 -16.59
N ALA A 189 1.91 5.04 -15.55
CA ALA A 189 2.27 4.73 -14.16
C ALA A 189 2.38 3.21 -13.91
N LEU A 190 1.52 2.40 -14.53
CA LEU A 190 1.58 0.95 -14.37
C LEU A 190 2.82 0.32 -15.03
N HIS A 191 3.30 0.87 -16.16
CA HIS A 191 4.56 0.43 -16.78
C HIS A 191 5.77 0.76 -15.89
N TYR A 192 5.81 1.95 -15.28
CA TYR A 192 6.85 2.30 -14.29
C TYR A 192 6.81 1.34 -13.09
N ALA A 193 5.62 1.11 -12.52
CA ALA A 193 5.47 0.23 -11.38
C ALA A 193 5.92 -1.21 -11.68
N ALA A 194 5.60 -1.70 -12.89
CA ALA A 194 6.05 -2.99 -13.39
C ALA A 194 7.58 -3.07 -13.52
N GLY A 195 8.23 -2.03 -14.08
CA GLY A 195 9.68 -2.00 -14.23
C GLY A 195 10.44 -1.88 -12.90
N ILE A 196 9.83 -1.24 -11.89
CA ILE A 196 10.39 -1.11 -10.53
C ILE A 196 10.21 -2.41 -9.73
N GLY A 197 9.14 -3.17 -10.03
CA GLY A 197 8.80 -4.39 -9.31
C GLY A 197 8.07 -4.14 -7.97
N ASN A 198 7.48 -2.96 -7.77
CA ASN A 198 6.79 -2.64 -6.51
C ASN A 198 5.33 -3.12 -6.54
N LEU A 199 5.07 -4.29 -5.95
CA LEU A 199 3.75 -4.91 -5.89
C LEU A 199 2.69 -4.00 -5.26
N THR A 200 3.05 -3.22 -4.23
CA THR A 200 2.10 -2.33 -3.56
C THR A 200 1.64 -1.20 -4.48
N ILE A 201 2.55 -0.62 -5.26
CA ILE A 201 2.19 0.41 -6.24
C ILE A 201 1.35 -0.20 -7.37
N ILE A 202 1.70 -1.39 -7.86
CA ILE A 202 0.92 -2.12 -8.87
C ILE A 202 -0.52 -2.36 -8.39
N LYS A 203 -0.69 -2.95 -7.19
CA LYS A 203 -1.98 -3.17 -6.55
C LYS A 203 -2.77 -1.86 -6.40
N PHE A 204 -2.09 -0.80 -5.97
CA PHE A 204 -2.72 0.51 -5.76
C PHE A 204 -3.22 1.12 -7.08
N LEU A 205 -2.40 1.13 -8.12
CA LEU A 205 -2.77 1.67 -9.44
C LEU A 205 -3.92 0.87 -10.06
N LEU A 206 -3.87 -0.46 -10.03
CA LEU A 206 -4.94 -1.32 -10.58
C LEU A 206 -6.27 -1.12 -9.86
N LYS A 207 -6.25 -0.97 -8.53
CA LYS A 207 -7.43 -0.65 -7.73
C LYS A 207 -8.03 0.73 -8.07
N ASN A 208 -7.22 1.65 -8.61
CA ASN A 208 -7.65 2.96 -9.07
C ASN A 208 -7.73 3.02 -10.60
N GLU A 209 -8.19 1.94 -11.24
CA GLU A 209 -8.56 1.90 -12.66
C GLU A 209 -7.39 2.16 -13.65
N ALA A 210 -6.16 1.83 -13.24
CA ALA A 210 -5.04 1.78 -14.17
C ALA A 210 -5.27 0.70 -15.24
N ALA A 211 -5.22 1.10 -16.50
CA ALA A 211 -5.46 0.24 -17.64
C ALA A 211 -4.26 -0.68 -17.88
N HIS A 212 -4.46 -1.97 -17.59
CA HIS A 212 -3.44 -3.00 -17.76
C HIS A 212 -3.14 -3.36 -19.23
N SER A 213 -4.03 -3.00 -20.16
CA SER A 213 -3.92 -3.32 -21.58
C SER A 213 -3.27 -2.21 -22.42
N LEU A 214 -2.92 -1.07 -21.82
CA LEU A 214 -2.23 -0.01 -22.55
C LEU A 214 -0.85 -0.48 -22.96
N LEU A 215 -0.46 -0.11 -24.18
CA LEU A 215 0.81 -0.48 -24.79
C LEU A 215 1.78 0.68 -24.72
N ASP A 216 3.01 0.40 -24.34
CA ASP A 216 4.14 1.30 -24.43
C ASP A 216 4.59 1.54 -25.89
N GLY A 217 5.61 2.35 -26.09
CA GLY A 217 6.16 2.69 -27.40
C GLY A 217 6.85 1.52 -28.12
N PHE A 218 7.07 0.40 -27.43
CA PHE A 218 7.60 -0.85 -27.99
C PHE A 218 6.50 -1.92 -28.14
N ASN A 219 5.23 -1.52 -28.03
CA ASN A 219 4.08 -2.39 -28.16
C ASN A 219 4.04 -3.49 -27.08
N ARG A 220 4.45 -3.15 -25.85
CA ARG A 220 4.42 -4.01 -24.66
C ARG A 220 3.43 -3.46 -23.64
N THR A 221 2.75 -4.35 -22.95
CA THR A 221 1.95 -4.01 -21.76
C THR A 221 2.81 -3.99 -20.50
N ALA A 222 2.23 -3.52 -19.39
CA ALA A 222 2.92 -3.57 -18.09
C ALA A 222 3.31 -5.00 -17.68
N ILE A 223 2.48 -6.01 -17.96
CA ILE A 223 2.82 -7.41 -17.62
C ILE A 223 3.98 -7.93 -18.48
N ASP A 224 4.07 -7.51 -19.75
CA ASP A 224 5.20 -7.88 -20.62
C ASP A 224 6.53 -7.35 -20.07
N LEU A 225 6.52 -6.16 -19.44
CA LEU A 225 7.69 -5.64 -18.72
C LEU A 225 8.05 -6.50 -17.50
N MET A 226 7.06 -6.96 -16.73
CA MET A 226 7.30 -7.86 -15.58
C MET A 226 7.94 -9.17 -16.03
N TYR A 227 7.45 -9.75 -17.14
CA TYR A 227 8.05 -10.94 -17.75
C TYR A 227 9.49 -10.69 -18.21
N LEU A 228 9.79 -9.53 -18.78
CA LEU A 228 11.13 -9.17 -19.25
C LEU A 228 12.15 -9.10 -18.10
N ILE A 229 11.75 -8.55 -16.95
CA ILE A 229 12.63 -8.44 -15.78
C ILE A 229 12.64 -9.70 -14.89
N GLY A 230 11.76 -10.66 -15.15
CA GLY A 230 11.67 -11.92 -14.41
C GLY A 230 10.99 -11.78 -13.04
N ASP A 231 10.07 -10.84 -12.87
CA ASP A 231 9.39 -10.57 -11.60
C ASP A 231 8.24 -11.55 -11.34
N ALA A 232 8.58 -12.74 -10.85
CA ALA A 232 7.63 -13.83 -10.67
C ALA A 232 6.44 -13.48 -9.75
N GLU A 233 6.65 -12.65 -8.73
CA GLU A 233 5.60 -12.26 -7.78
C GLU A 233 4.57 -11.34 -8.46
N ASN A 234 5.04 -10.30 -9.14
CA ASN A 234 4.15 -9.36 -9.83
C ASN A 234 3.47 -9.99 -11.04
N ILE A 235 4.16 -10.87 -11.79
CA ILE A 235 3.55 -11.66 -12.87
C ILE A 235 2.39 -12.48 -12.34
N PHE A 236 2.61 -13.25 -11.25
CA PHE A 236 1.57 -14.09 -10.65
C PHE A 236 0.35 -13.25 -10.24
N TYR A 237 0.58 -12.13 -9.55
CA TYR A 237 -0.50 -11.24 -9.15
C TYR A 237 -1.29 -10.67 -10.34
N MET A 238 -0.58 -10.23 -11.38
CA MET A 238 -1.19 -9.63 -12.56
C MET A 238 -2.02 -10.63 -13.37
N ASP A 239 -1.53 -11.86 -13.53
CA ASP A 239 -2.29 -12.94 -14.17
C ASP A 239 -3.59 -13.27 -13.41
N GLU A 240 -3.54 -13.29 -12.08
CA GLU A 240 -4.74 -13.50 -11.26
C GLU A 240 -5.71 -12.32 -11.38
N TRP A 241 -5.22 -11.07 -11.36
CA TRP A 241 -6.04 -9.88 -11.57
C TRP A 241 -6.80 -9.93 -12.91
N LEU A 242 -6.11 -10.31 -13.98
CA LEU A 242 -6.69 -10.42 -15.33
C LEU A 242 -7.76 -11.51 -15.46
N LYS A 243 -7.67 -12.60 -14.69
CA LYS A 243 -8.71 -13.63 -14.65
C LYS A 243 -9.98 -13.09 -14.00
N VAL A 244 -9.82 -12.39 -12.87
CA VAL A 244 -10.94 -11.82 -12.12
C VAL A 244 -11.62 -10.69 -12.89
N SER A 245 -10.85 -9.80 -13.53
CA SER A 245 -11.41 -8.66 -14.28
C SER A 245 -12.21 -9.06 -15.53
N LYS A 246 -11.91 -10.22 -16.11
CA LYS A 246 -12.71 -10.80 -17.21
C LYS A 246 -14.07 -11.30 -16.72
N LEU A 247 -14.11 -11.93 -15.55
CA LEU A 247 -15.35 -12.47 -14.96
C LEU A 247 -16.33 -11.39 -14.48
N SER A 248 -15.86 -10.16 -14.23
CA SER A 248 -16.70 -9.03 -13.82
C SER A 248 -17.32 -8.25 -14.97
N ASN A 249 -16.94 -8.55 -16.22
CA ASN A 249 -17.41 -7.87 -17.43
C ASN A 249 -18.36 -8.74 -18.29
N ASP A 250 -18.74 -9.93 -17.80
CA ASP A 250 -19.77 -10.82 -18.34
C ASP A 250 -21.04 -10.76 -17.46
#